data_AF-A0A3M3A916-F1
#
_entry.id   AF-A0A3M3A916-F1
#
_cell.length_a   1.000
_cell.length_b   1.000
_cell.length_c   1.000
_cell.angle_alpha   90.00
_cell.angle_beta   90.00
_cell.angle_gamma   90.00
#
_symmetry.space_group_name_H-M   'P 1'
#
loop_
_entity.id
_entity.type
_entity.pdbx_description
1 polymer ?
#
loop_
_entity_poly.entity_id
_entity_poly.type
_entity_poly.pdbx_seq_one_letter_code
_entity_poly.pdbx_strand_id
1 'polypeptide(L)'
;MGQMWNGRVYALQQDGAPVVTSAKGQADFSNLSAYAPVNTQSVVRLDSTLAPNLPTAHVADQITLDFAYWAKNGSDIATRWNEWLVK
;
A
#
# COMPACT_ATOMS: atom_id res chain seq x y z
N MET A 1 -16.26 1.97 5.78
CA MET A 1 -14.88 1.48 5.66
C MET A 1 -13.82 2.59 5.62
N GLY A 2 -13.96 3.66 4.81
CA GLY A 2 -12.94 4.73 4.72
C GLY A 2 -12.65 5.51 6.02
N GLN A 3 -13.62 5.67 6.91
CA GLN A 3 -13.41 6.40 8.18
C GLN A 3 -12.56 5.63 9.20
N MET A 4 -12.63 4.30 9.21
CA MET A 4 -11.80 3.45 10.07
C MET A 4 -10.33 3.49 9.65
N TRP A 5 -10.10 3.62 8.34
CA TRP A 5 -8.78 3.71 7.71
C TRP A 5 -8.07 5.03 8.06
N ASN A 6 -8.76 6.15 7.88
CA ASN A 6 -8.21 7.47 8.22
C ASN A 6 -7.98 7.61 9.73
N GLY A 7 -8.85 7.04 10.58
CA GLY A 7 -8.70 7.11 12.03
C GLY A 7 -7.44 6.39 12.56
N ARG A 8 -7.08 5.24 11.99
CA ARG A 8 -5.86 4.50 12.39
C ARG A 8 -4.57 5.20 11.96
N VAL A 9 -4.54 5.77 10.76
CA VAL A 9 -3.40 6.57 10.28
C VAL A 9 -3.23 7.84 11.11
N TYR A 10 -4.33 8.49 11.45
CA TYR A 10 -4.33 9.69 12.29
C TYR A 10 -3.79 9.42 13.69
N ALA A 11 -4.16 8.30 14.32
CA ALA A 11 -3.64 7.90 15.63
C ALA A 11 -2.10 7.71 15.59
N LEU A 12 -1.58 7.03 14.56
CA LEU A 12 -0.13 6.84 14.38
C LEU A 12 0.62 8.15 14.16
N GLN A 13 0.01 9.11 13.45
CA GLN A 13 0.58 10.45 13.26
C GLN A 13 0.59 11.26 14.56
N GLN A 14 -0.46 11.14 15.39
CA GLN A 14 -0.52 11.80 16.70
C GLN A 14 0.50 11.22 17.70
N ASP A 15 0.73 9.91 17.68
CA ASP A 15 1.70 9.22 18.55
C ASP A 15 3.17 9.50 18.17
N GLY A 16 3.42 10.39 17.19
CA GLY A 16 4.76 10.77 16.76
C GLY A 16 5.53 9.63 16.09
N ALA A 17 4.84 8.55 15.68
CA ALA A 17 5.47 7.46 14.97
C ALA A 17 6.02 8.01 13.63
N PRO A 18 7.29 7.74 13.27
CA PRO A 18 7.84 8.09 11.97
C PRO A 18 7.26 7.16 10.90
N VAL A 19 5.97 7.34 10.58
CA VAL A 19 5.18 6.53 9.64
C VAL A 19 5.70 6.62 8.20
N VAL A 20 6.51 7.64 7.90
CA VAL A 20 6.79 8.06 6.52
C VAL A 20 7.57 6.99 5.75
N THR A 21 8.70 6.51 6.26
CA THR A 21 9.49 5.44 5.60
C THR A 21 10.38 4.62 6.55
N SER A 22 10.37 4.89 7.86
CA SER A 22 11.22 4.16 8.80
C SER A 22 10.78 2.70 8.93
N ALA A 23 11.74 1.80 9.20
CA ALA A 23 11.44 0.37 9.31
C ALA A 23 10.36 0.06 10.37
N LYS A 24 10.44 0.71 11.54
CA LYS A 24 9.46 0.56 12.61
C LYS A 24 8.10 1.18 12.26
N GLY A 25 8.08 2.43 11.80
CA GLY A 25 6.82 3.12 11.52
C GLY A 25 6.03 2.46 10.38
N GLN A 26 6.71 1.95 9.35
CA GLN A 26 6.08 1.18 8.28
C GLN A 26 5.57 -0.18 8.76
N ALA A 27 6.27 -0.86 9.69
CA ALA A 27 5.78 -2.10 10.28
C ALA A 27 4.53 -1.87 11.15
N ASP A 28 4.53 -0.83 11.98
CA ASP A 28 3.38 -0.46 12.81
C ASP A 28 2.15 -0.13 11.92
N PHE A 29 2.36 0.60 10.82
CA PHE A 29 1.31 0.89 9.82
C PHE A 29 0.79 -0.38 9.16
N SER A 30 1.68 -1.26 8.67
CA SER A 30 1.30 -2.52 8.03
C SER A 30 0.51 -3.43 8.96
N ASN A 31 0.92 -3.57 10.22
CA ASN A 31 0.23 -4.37 11.22
C ASN A 31 -1.21 -3.88 11.49
N LEU A 32 -1.47 -2.58 11.34
CA LEU A 32 -2.80 -1.99 11.55
C LEU A 32 -3.68 -1.95 10.30
N SER A 33 -3.08 -2.00 9.12
CA SER A 33 -3.77 -1.78 7.84
C SER A 33 -3.87 -3.00 6.94
N ALA A 34 -2.99 -3.98 7.14
CA ALA A 34 -2.70 -5.06 6.21
C ALA A 34 -2.17 -4.61 4.83
N TYR A 35 -1.73 -3.36 4.66
CA TYR A 35 -0.93 -3.00 3.48
C TYR A 35 0.54 -3.38 3.67
N ALA A 36 1.16 -3.83 2.59
CA ALA A 36 2.59 -4.15 2.60
C ALA A 36 3.43 -2.89 2.87
N PRO A 37 4.49 -2.99 3.69
CA PRO A 37 5.39 -1.88 3.91
C PRO A 37 6.24 -1.65 2.66
N VAL A 38 6.57 -0.39 2.37
CA VAL A 38 7.49 -0.05 1.27
C VAL A 38 8.97 -0.15 1.67
N ASN A 39 9.25 -0.20 2.98
CA ASN A 39 10.60 -0.43 3.51
C ASN A 39 10.80 -1.94 3.76
N THR A 40 11.75 -2.56 3.07
CA THR A 40 12.03 -3.99 3.20
C THR A 40 12.52 -4.40 4.60
N GLN A 41 13.14 -3.49 5.34
CA GLN A 41 13.56 -3.72 6.73
C GLN A 41 12.38 -3.75 7.71
N SER A 42 11.18 -3.38 7.27
CA SER A 42 9.96 -3.51 8.08
C SER A 42 9.43 -4.93 8.15
N VAL A 43 9.72 -5.77 7.15
CA VAL A 43 9.13 -7.12 7.02
C VAL A 43 9.45 -7.99 8.24
N VAL A 44 10.68 -7.88 8.77
CA VAL A 44 11.11 -8.63 9.97
C VAL A 44 10.45 -8.16 11.28
N ARG A 45 9.68 -7.07 11.22
CA ARG A 45 8.98 -6.46 12.37
C ARG A 45 7.47 -6.62 12.29
N LEU A 46 6.97 -7.30 11.26
CA LEU A 46 5.55 -7.59 11.10
C LEU A 46 5.11 -8.70 12.05
N ASP A 47 3.81 -8.70 12.37
CA ASP A 47 3.19 -9.85 13.02
C ASP A 47 3.42 -11.13 12.18
N SER A 48 3.80 -12.22 12.83
CA SER A 48 4.14 -13.49 12.15
C SER A 48 2.96 -14.10 11.38
N THR A 49 1.73 -13.76 11.76
CA THR A 49 0.51 -14.19 11.06
C THR A 49 0.18 -13.27 9.89
N LEU A 50 0.65 -12.02 9.89
CA LEU A 50 0.43 -11.06 8.81
C LEU A 50 1.44 -11.23 7.68
N ALA A 51 2.74 -11.35 8.01
CA ALA A 51 3.82 -11.35 7.02
C ALA A 51 3.63 -12.34 5.85
N PRO A 52 3.14 -13.59 6.06
CA PRO A 52 2.90 -14.53 4.97
C PRO A 52 1.71 -14.18 4.06
N ASN A 53 0.82 -13.29 4.51
CA ASN A 53 -0.41 -12.92 3.81
C ASN A 53 -0.28 -11.60 3.03
N LEU A 54 0.89 -10.95 3.06
CA LEU A 54 1.13 -9.70 2.35
C LEU A 54 1.66 -9.96 0.93
N PRO A 55 1.41 -9.05 -0.03
CA PRO A 55 1.94 -9.14 -1.39
C PRO A 55 3.46 -9.39 -1.45
N THR A 56 4.24 -8.85 -0.51
CA THR A 56 5.69 -9.02 -0.42
C THR A 56 6.13 -10.47 -0.19
N ALA A 57 5.25 -11.37 0.26
CA ALA A 57 5.53 -12.80 0.40
C ALA A 57 5.28 -13.59 -0.90
N HIS A 58 4.63 -12.98 -1.90
CA HIS A 58 4.16 -13.64 -3.13
C HIS A 58 4.79 -13.03 -4.40
N VAL A 59 6.01 -12.51 -4.29
CA VAL A 59 6.71 -11.81 -5.37
C VAL A 59 6.95 -12.67 -6.62
N ALA A 60 7.00 -14.00 -6.48
CA ALA A 60 7.23 -14.91 -7.59
C ALA A 60 6.09 -14.91 -8.62
N ASP A 61 4.85 -14.72 -8.15
CA ASP A 61 3.66 -14.73 -9.00
C ASP A 61 3.11 -13.32 -9.25
N GLN A 62 3.80 -12.29 -8.74
CA GLN A 62 3.34 -10.92 -8.79
C GLN A 62 3.60 -10.28 -10.17
N ILE A 63 2.53 -9.75 -10.78
CA ILE A 63 2.64 -8.82 -11.91
C ILE A 63 2.73 -7.41 -11.34
N THR A 64 3.88 -6.76 -11.52
CA THR A 64 4.09 -5.40 -11.02
C THR A 64 3.56 -4.37 -12.02
N LEU A 65 2.77 -3.41 -11.51
CA LEU A 65 2.24 -2.31 -12.31
C LEU A 65 3.38 -1.42 -12.83
N ASP A 66 3.43 -1.21 -14.15
CA ASP A 66 4.37 -0.25 -14.75
C ASP A 66 3.85 1.18 -14.57
N PHE A 67 4.30 1.83 -13.49
CA PHE A 67 3.93 3.21 -13.20
C PHE A 67 4.41 4.21 -14.26
N ALA A 68 5.51 3.94 -14.98
CA ALA A 68 5.99 4.84 -16.02
C ALA A 68 5.09 4.79 -17.26
N TYR A 69 4.66 3.59 -17.65
CA TYR A 69 3.65 3.42 -18.70
C TYR A 69 2.34 4.10 -18.33
N TRP A 70 1.85 3.91 -17.10
CA TRP A 70 0.60 4.54 -16.65
C TRP A 70 0.72 6.05 -16.51
N ALA A 71 1.85 6.59 -16.06
CA ALA A 71 2.09 8.03 -16.01
C ALA A 71 2.06 8.66 -17.41
N LYS A 72 2.61 7.96 -18.42
CA LYS A 72 2.63 8.44 -19.81
C LYS A 72 1.28 8.34 -20.51
N ASN A 73 0.53 7.25 -20.31
CA ASN A 73 -0.66 6.92 -21.11
C ASN A 73 -1.98 7.02 -20.34
N GLY A 74 -1.93 7.29 -19.03
CA GLY A 74 -3.09 7.17 -18.13
C GLY A 74 -4.25 8.10 -18.49
N SER A 75 -3.98 9.31 -18.98
CA SER A 75 -5.02 10.24 -19.43
C SER A 75 -5.84 9.67 -20.60
N ASP A 76 -5.16 9.13 -21.60
CA ASP A 76 -5.80 8.63 -22.82
C ASP A 76 -6.56 7.33 -22.52
N ILE A 77 -5.99 6.49 -21.65
CA ILE A 77 -6.66 5.28 -21.16
C ILE A 77 -7.92 5.66 -20.37
N ALA A 78 -7.85 6.67 -19.48
CA ALA A 78 -9.00 7.10 -18.69
C ALA A 78 -10.15 7.65 -19.57
N THR A 79 -9.84 8.43 -20.60
CA THR A 79 -10.84 8.89 -21.58
C THR A 79 -11.55 7.71 -22.24
N ARG A 80 -10.78 6.75 -22.79
CA ARG A 80 -11.35 5.56 -23.45
C ARG A 80 -12.14 4.68 -22.49
N TRP A 81 -11.69 4.56 -21.24
CA TRP A 81 -12.39 3.81 -20.20
C TRP A 81 -13.73 4.45 -19.85
N ASN A 82 -13.77 5.77 -19.69
CA ASN A 82 -15.01 6.50 -19.39
C ASN A 82 -16.01 6.41 -20.55
N GLU A 83 -15.54 6.52 -21.79
CA GLU A 83 -16.38 6.33 -22.99
C GLU A 83 -16.95 4.91 -23.08
N TRP A 84 -16.21 3.90 -22.62
CA TRP A 84 -16.69 2.52 -22.56
C TRP A 84 -17.73 2.31 -21.46
N LEU A 85 -17.53 2.89 -20.27
CA LEU A 85 -18.42 2.71 -19.12
C LEU A 85 -19.85 3.24 -19.35
N VAL A 86 -20.00 4.26 -20.19
CA VAL A 86 -21.29 4.92 -20.45
C VAL A 86 -21.99 4.42 -21.71
N LYS A 87 -21.43 3.39 -22.38
CA LYS A 87 -22.07 2.65 -23.47
C LYS A 87 -22.83 1.45 -22.93
#